data_AF-A0A1I4Q6R6-F1
#
_entry.id   AF-A0A1I4Q6R6-F1
#
_cell.length_a   1.000
_cell.length_b   1.000
_cell.length_c   1.000
_cell.angle_alpha   90.00
_cell.angle_beta   90.00
_cell.angle_gamma   90.00
#
_symmetry.space_group_name_H-M   'P 1'
#
loop_
_entity.id
_entity.type
_entity.pdbx_description
1 polymer ?
#
loop_
_entity_poly.entity_id
_entity_poly.type
_entity_poly.pdbx_seq_one_letter_code
_entity_poly.pdbx_strand_id
1 'polypeptide(L)'
;MIYGPEQVIIVAGINKIVRNLEEAEKRVRNYAAPLDAKRLQKNTPCASLGYCVDCKSEERICNDFVVIKRQFTKGRIKVIIVGKQLGY
;
A
#
# COMPACT_ATOMS: atom_id res chain seq x y z
N MET A 1 -8.52 7.23 -5.12
CA MET A 1 -8.42 8.01 -3.87
C MET A 1 -8.06 9.48 -4.09
N ILE A 2 -7.12 9.80 -4.98
CA ILE A 2 -6.59 11.17 -5.13
C ILE A 2 -7.64 12.08 -5.75
N TYR A 3 -8.25 11.65 -6.85
CA TYR A 3 -9.28 12.38 -7.60
C TYR A 3 -10.59 11.59 -7.58
N GLY A 4 -11.72 12.28 -7.76
CA GLY A 4 -13.06 11.67 -7.89
C GLY A 4 -13.90 11.77 -6.62
N PRO A 5 -13.63 10.98 -5.56
CA PRO A 5 -14.52 10.94 -4.40
C PRO A 5 -14.61 12.28 -3.67
N GLU A 6 -15.81 12.70 -3.31
CA GLU A 6 -16.06 13.88 -2.48
C GLU A 6 -15.51 13.72 -1.06
N GLN A 7 -15.55 12.49 -0.53
CA GLN A 7 -15.04 12.10 0.78
C GLN A 7 -14.20 10.83 0.67
N VAL A 8 -13.08 10.80 1.38
CA VAL A 8 -12.18 9.64 1.45
C VAL A 8 -11.88 9.34 2.92
N ILE A 9 -12.19 8.14 3.37
CA ILE A 9 -11.88 7.65 4.71
C ILE A 9 -10.88 6.51 4.56
N ILE A 10 -9.68 6.70 5.11
CA ILE A 10 -8.62 5.69 5.13
C ILE A 10 -8.58 5.12 6.54
N VAL A 11 -8.85 3.82 6.67
CA VAL A 11 -8.71 3.08 7.93
C VAL A 11 -7.48 2.20 7.83
N ALA A 12 -6.51 2.41 8.72
CA ALA A 12 -5.24 1.69 8.70
C ALA A 12 -4.87 1.18 10.10
N GLY A 13 -4.34 -0.04 10.18
CA GLY A 13 -3.76 -0.55 11.42
C GLY A 13 -2.42 0.10 11.76
N ILE A 14 -2.06 0.05 13.05
CA ILE A 14 -0.79 0.63 13.56
C ILE A 14 0.45 0.03 12.88
N ASN A 15 0.35 -1.19 12.36
CA ASN A 15 1.39 -1.88 11.59
C ASN A 15 1.76 -1.22 10.25
N LYS A 16 1.11 -0.12 9.86
CA LYS A 16 1.37 0.63 8.62
C LYS A 16 2.20 1.90 8.84
N ILE A 17 2.50 2.27 10.09
CA ILE A 17 3.35 3.41 10.42
C ILE A 17 4.82 2.99 10.31
N VAL A 18 5.61 3.78 9.60
CA VAL A 18 7.05 3.57 9.37
C VAL A 18 7.81 4.88 9.54
N ARG A 19 9.14 4.80 9.60
CA ARG A 19 10.01 5.94 9.93
C ARG A 19 10.03 7.02 8.84
N ASN A 20 10.02 6.63 7.57
CA ASN A 20 10.18 7.53 6.43
C ASN A 20 9.63 6.90 5.12
N LEU A 21 9.72 7.65 4.01
CA LEU A 21 9.23 7.21 2.70
C LEU A 21 9.96 5.98 2.14
N GLU A 22 11.27 5.88 2.36
CA GLU A 22 12.06 4.74 1.89
C GLU A 22 11.60 3.44 2.58
N GLU A 23 11.42 3.48 3.90
CA GLU A 23 10.87 2.36 4.68
C GLU A 23 9.41 2.05 4.29
N ALA A 24 8.63 3.05 3.88
CA ALA A 24 7.27 2.84 3.38
C ALA A 24 7.29 2.04 2.07
N GLU A 25 8.15 2.40 1.13
CA GLU A 25 8.32 1.66 -0.13
C GLU A 25 8.84 0.24 0.13
N LYS A 26 9.88 0.09 0.95
CA LYS A 26 10.43 -1.23 1.33
C LYS A 26 9.37 -2.12 1.94
N ARG A 27 8.58 -1.60 2.88
CA ARG A 27 7.48 -2.34 3.50
C ARG A 27 6.46 -2.80 2.46
N VAL A 28 6.05 -1.94 1.53
CA VAL A 28 5.09 -2.33 0.50
C VAL A 28 5.69 -3.40 -0.41
N ARG A 29 6.92 -3.21 -0.90
CA ARG A 29 7.57 -4.14 -1.83
C ARG A 29 7.84 -5.50 -1.20
N ASN A 30 8.36 -5.53 0.02
CA ASN A 30 8.88 -6.76 0.63
C ASN A 30 7.89 -7.46 1.56
N TYR A 31 6.80 -6.80 1.96
CA TYR A 31 5.82 -7.39 2.87
C TYR A 31 4.40 -7.32 2.32
N ALA A 32 3.89 -6.12 2.02
CA ALA A 32 2.49 -5.98 1.66
C ALA A 32 2.14 -6.58 0.29
N ALA A 33 2.87 -6.19 -0.76
CA ALA A 33 2.59 -6.60 -2.13
C ALA A 33 2.80 -8.11 -2.37
N PRO A 34 3.84 -8.79 -1.83
CA PRO A 34 3.98 -10.24 -2.00
C PRO A 34 2.82 -11.03 -1.37
N LEU A 35 2.42 -10.65 -0.15
CA LEU A 35 1.29 -11.28 0.55
C LEU A 35 -0.03 -11.05 -0.20
N ASP A 36 -0.25 -9.85 -0.73
CA ASP A 36 -1.44 -9.54 -1.50
C ASP A 36 -1.47 -10.22 -2.87
N ALA A 37 -0.35 -10.22 -3.59
CA ALA A 37 -0.21 -10.90 -4.88
C ALA A 37 -0.50 -12.40 -4.72
N LYS A 38 0.00 -13.02 -3.64
CA LYS A 38 -0.32 -14.41 -3.31
C LYS A 38 -1.80 -14.62 -2.99
N ARG A 39 -2.41 -13.73 -2.18
CA ARG A 39 -3.85 -13.77 -1.86
C ARG A 39 -4.73 -13.63 -3.11
N LEU A 40 -4.31 -12.79 -4.05
CA LEU A 40 -4.99 -12.54 -5.33
C LEU A 40 -4.63 -13.55 -6.43
N GLN A 41 -3.81 -14.57 -6.12
CA GLN A 41 -3.37 -15.61 -7.06
C GLN A 41 -2.72 -15.04 -8.33
N LYS A 42 -1.91 -13.99 -8.18
CA LYS A 42 -1.21 -13.36 -9.31
C LYS A 42 0.02 -14.14 -9.72
N ASN A 43 0.24 -14.27 -11.03
CA ASN A 43 1.43 -14.86 -11.62
C ASN A 43 2.60 -13.86 -11.61
N THR A 44 3.07 -13.55 -10.40
CA THR A 44 4.19 -12.63 -10.17
C THR A 44 5.30 -13.35 -9.42
N PRO A 45 6.58 -13.05 -9.69
CA PRO A 45 7.70 -13.68 -8.98
C PRO A 45 7.60 -13.56 -7.45
N CYS A 46 7.11 -12.44 -6.94
CA CYS A 46 6.98 -12.22 -5.50
C CYS A 46 5.89 -13.09 -4.84
N ALA A 47 4.85 -13.51 -5.57
CA ALA A 47 3.84 -14.43 -5.05
C ALA A 47 4.42 -15.84 -4.83
N SER A 48 5.37 -16.25 -5.68
CA SER A 48 6.04 -17.55 -5.61
C SER A 48 7.25 -17.55 -4.68
N LEU A 49 8.11 -16.53 -4.77
CA LEU A 49 9.37 -16.43 -4.02
C LEU A 49 9.16 -15.93 -2.57
N GLY A 50 8.08 -15.19 -2.32
CA GLY A 50 7.81 -14.57 -1.02
C GLY A 50 8.57 -13.27 -0.74
N TYR A 51 9.40 -12.79 -1.67
CA TYR A 51 10.10 -11.50 -1.58
C TYR A 51 10.11 -10.75 -2.92
N CYS A 52 10.37 -9.45 -2.88
CA CYS A 52 10.39 -8.61 -4.07
C CYS A 52 11.68 -8.79 -4.88
N VAL A 53 11.55 -8.87 -6.20
CA VAL A 53 12.67 -8.87 -7.16
C VAL A 53 12.56 -7.73 -8.17
N ASP A 54 11.77 -6.70 -7.83
CA ASP A 54 11.44 -5.58 -8.72
C ASP A 54 11.03 -6.01 -10.14
N CYS A 55 10.06 -6.92 -10.21
CA CYS A 55 9.66 -7.54 -11.46
C CYS A 55 8.92 -6.57 -12.41
N LYS A 56 8.90 -6.94 -13.70
CA LYS A 56 8.07 -6.31 -14.74
C LYS A 56 6.96 -7.25 -15.24
N SER A 57 6.47 -8.14 -14.38
CA SER A 57 5.35 -9.04 -14.74
C SER A 57 4.13 -8.22 -15.16
N GLU A 58 3.41 -8.69 -16.18
CA GLU A 58 2.13 -8.09 -16.62
C GLU A 58 1.08 -8.10 -15.50
N GLU A 59 1.19 -9.04 -14.57
CA GLU A 59 0.30 -9.15 -13.40
C GLU A 59 0.81 -8.41 -12.15
N ARG A 60 1.83 -7.55 -12.29
CA ARG A 60 2.35 -6.73 -11.19
C ARG A 60 1.24 -5.87 -10.58
N ILE A 61 1.13 -5.89 -9.25
CA ILE A 61 0.14 -5.09 -8.50
C ILE A 61 0.73 -3.81 -7.88
N CYS A 62 2.05 -3.74 -7.70
CA CYS A 62 2.75 -2.59 -7.11
C CYS A 62 3.31 -1.66 -8.20
N ASN A 63 2.45 -1.20 -9.11
CA ASN A 63 2.87 -0.35 -10.24
C ASN A 63 3.12 1.10 -9.82
N ASP A 64 2.29 1.63 -8.92
CA ASP A 64 2.31 3.05 -8.56
C ASP A 64 2.56 3.23 -7.06
N PHE A 65 3.47 4.16 -6.74
CA PHE A 65 3.64 4.69 -5.39
C PHE A 65 3.16 6.13 -5.35
N VAL A 66 2.25 6.42 -4.42
CA VAL A 66 1.63 7.74 -4.29
C VAL A 66 2.02 8.37 -2.96
N VAL A 67 2.52 9.60 -3.03
CA VAL A 67 2.77 10.44 -1.85
C VAL A 67 1.80 11.62 -1.86
N ILE A 68 0.90 11.67 -0.87
CA ILE A 68 -0.03 12.78 -0.70
C ILE A 68 0.62 13.84 0.19
N LYS A 69 1.12 14.93 -0.42
CA LYS A 69 1.73 16.05 0.32
C LYS A 69 0.71 16.99 0.98
N ARG A 70 -0.41 17.26 0.31
CA ARG A 70 -1.47 18.16 0.78
C ARG A 70 -2.80 17.81 0.12
N GLN A 71 -3.90 18.10 0.81
CA GLN A 71 -5.24 18.13 0.24
C GLN A 71 -5.74 19.58 0.16
N PHE A 72 -6.23 19.99 -1.01
CA PHE A 72 -6.78 21.33 -1.22
C PHE A 72 -8.14 21.50 -0.55
N THR A 73 -9.04 20.51 -0.73
CA THR A 73 -10.37 20.53 -0.13
C THR A 73 -10.31 20.17 1.35
N LYS A 74 -10.52 21.14 2.23
CA LYS A 74 -10.49 20.93 3.69
C LYS A 74 -11.43 19.80 4.10
N GLY A 75 -10.92 18.88 4.93
CA GLY A 75 -11.70 17.77 5.50
C GLY A 75 -12.06 16.63 4.53
N ARG A 76 -11.63 16.67 3.26
CA ARG A 76 -11.94 15.64 2.26
C ARG A 76 -11.32 14.27 2.59
N ILE A 77 -10.05 14.23 2.97
CA ILE A 77 -9.36 12.99 3.34
C ILE A 77 -9.27 12.91 4.86
N LYS A 78 -9.77 11.82 5.43
CA LYS A 78 -9.70 11.49 6.86
C LYS A 78 -8.90 10.19 7.01
N VAL A 79 -7.90 10.21 7.88
CA VAL A 79 -7.08 9.02 8.18
C VAL A 79 -7.37 8.61 9.63
N ILE A 80 -7.84 7.38 9.80
CA ILE A 80 -8.14 6.77 11.09
C ILE A 80 -7.11 5.66 11.31
N ILE A 81 -6.25 5.86 12.30
CA ILE A 81 -5.30 4.84 12.74
C ILE A 81 -5.94 4.01 13.85
N VAL A 82 -6.08 2.72 13.59
CA VAL A 82 -6.57 1.75 14.56
C VAL A 82 -5.38 1.20 15.33
N GLY A 83 -5.42 1.22 16.67
CA GLY A 83 -4.36 0.70 17.55
C GLY A 83 -4.16 -0.83 17.52
N LYS A 84 -4.59 -1.51 16.45
CA LYS A 84 -4.46 -2.95 16.23
C LYS A 84 -3.68 -3.21 14.94
N GLN A 85 -3.03 -4.36 14.85
CA GLN A 85 -2.42 -4.83 13.61
C GLN A 85 -3.53 -5.34 12.68
N LEU A 86 -3.71 -4.69 11.52
CA LEU A 86 -4.76 -5.02 10.56
C LEU A 86 -4.19 -5.23 9.16
N GLY A 87 -4.63 -6.30 8.50
CA GLY A 87 -4.11 -6.73 7.20
C GLY A 87 -2.60 -7.02 7.23
N TYR A 88 -1.99 -6.95 6.06
CA TYR A 88 -0.54 -6.97 5.88
C TYR A 88 0.01 -5.57 5.66
#